data_AF-A0A7X7I845-F1
#
_entry.id   AF-A0A7X7I845-F1
#
_cell.length_a   1.000
_cell.length_b   1.000
_cell.length_c   1.000
_cell.angle_alpha   90.00
_cell.angle_beta   90.00
_cell.angle_gamma   90.00
#
_symmetry.space_group_name_H-M   'P 1'
#
loop_
_entity.id
_entity.type
_entity.pdbx_description
1 polymer ?
#
loop_
_entity_poly.entity_id
_entity_poly.type
_entity_poly.pdbx_seq_one_letter_code
_entity_poly.pdbx_strand_id
1 'polypeptide(L)'
;MIGIIAVCTAGFITFIDAAEPKTPLMGWASWNVFYQDISEAKIKAQADALVSSGLAEAGYRYLNIDDGFWNNRAPDGSLKINP
;
A
#
# COMPACT_ATOMS: atom_id res chain seq x y z
N MET A 1 -2.51 -22.10 17.85
CA MET A 1 -2.99 -23.49 17.65
C MET A 1 -2.34 -24.02 16.38
N ILE A 2 -1.84 -25.24 16.43
CA ILE A 2 -0.75 -25.82 15.63
C ILE A 2 -1.19 -26.26 14.22
N GLY A 3 -0.26 -26.23 13.26
CA GLY A 3 -0.23 -27.08 12.06
C GLY A 3 0.49 -26.37 10.91
N ILE A 4 1.55 -26.89 10.28
CA ILE A 4 1.50 -28.13 9.49
C ILE A 4 2.92 -28.53 9.00
N ILE A 5 3.15 -29.84 9.07
CA ILE A 5 3.95 -30.75 8.22
C ILE A 5 5.44 -30.44 7.98
N ALA A 6 6.28 -31.30 8.57
CA ALA A 6 7.68 -31.48 8.20
C ALA A 6 7.81 -32.20 6.85
N VAL A 7 8.49 -31.58 5.89
CA VAL A 7 9.11 -32.26 4.75
C VAL A 7 10.61 -32.22 4.99
N CYS A 8 11.19 -33.39 5.30
CA CYS A 8 12.62 -33.58 5.38
C CYS A 8 13.25 -33.47 3.99
N THR A 9 13.66 -32.27 3.61
CA THR A 9 14.79 -32.06 2.70
C THR A 9 15.71 -31.06 3.38
N ALA A 10 17.01 -31.37 3.43
CA ALA A 10 18.02 -30.54 4.07
C ALA A 10 18.21 -29.22 3.28
N GLY A 11 17.27 -28.30 3.43
CA GLY A 11 17.35 -26.94 2.95
C GLY A 11 16.98 -26.02 4.11
N PHE A 12 17.83 -25.05 4.41
CA PHE A 12 17.50 -24.00 5.36
C PHE A 12 16.26 -23.26 4.87
N ILE A 13 15.10 -23.48 5.52
CA ILE A 13 13.92 -22.65 5.33
C ILE A 13 14.10 -21.45 6.27
N THR A 14 14.42 -20.28 5.71
CA THR A 14 14.33 -19.01 6.43
C THR A 14 12.88 -18.57 6.44
N PHE A 15 12.22 -18.64 7.59
CA PHE A 15 10.95 -17.98 7.81
C PHE A 15 11.23 -16.48 7.97
N ILE A 16 10.97 -15.69 6.92
CA ILE A 16 10.91 -14.23 7.04
C ILE A 16 9.50 -13.93 7.56
N ASP A 17 9.39 -13.71 8.86
CA ASP A 17 8.18 -13.13 9.42
C ASP A 17 8.05 -11.68 8.93
N ALA A 18 6.85 -11.24 8.60
CA ALA A 18 6.63 -9.85 8.25
C ALA A 18 6.94 -9.01 9.51
N ALA A 19 7.93 -8.13 9.43
CA ALA A 19 8.30 -7.31 10.56
C ALA A 19 7.15 -6.37 10.91
N GLU A 20 6.57 -6.54 12.10
CA GLU A 20 5.58 -5.62 12.66
C GLU A 20 6.21 -4.22 12.84
N PRO A 21 5.54 -3.14 12.41
CA PRO A 21 6.05 -1.79 12.60
C PRO A 21 6.22 -1.49 14.09
N LYS A 22 7.44 -1.12 14.49
CA LYS A 22 7.75 -0.78 15.91
C LYS A 22 7.17 0.58 16.32
N THR A 23 6.74 1.38 15.36
CA THR A 23 6.19 2.73 15.53
C THR A 23 5.00 2.91 14.59
N PRO A 24 4.03 3.80 14.90
CA PRO A 24 2.92 4.06 14.00
C PRO A 24 3.39 4.41 12.59
N LEU A 25 2.68 3.89 11.58
CA LEU A 25 2.92 4.27 10.19
C LEU A 25 2.50 5.72 9.99
N MET A 26 3.34 6.50 9.31
CA MET A 26 3.08 7.91 9.02
C MET A 26 2.94 8.09 7.51
N GLY A 27 1.90 8.80 7.10
CA GLY A 27 1.58 8.97 5.69
C GLY A 27 0.40 9.88 5.44
N TRP A 28 -0.10 9.84 4.22
CA TRP A 28 -1.26 10.58 3.77
C TRP A 28 -2.26 9.64 3.08
N ALA A 29 -3.56 9.95 3.16
CA ALA A 29 -4.62 9.20 2.50
C ALA A 29 -5.51 10.15 1.67
N SER A 30 -5.95 9.70 0.50
CA SER A 30 -6.70 10.54 -0.45
C SER A 30 -8.09 10.96 0.01
N TRP A 31 -8.74 10.16 0.86
CA TRP A 31 -10.17 10.29 1.17
C TRP A 31 -10.57 11.68 1.67
N ASN A 32 -9.81 12.25 2.61
CA ASN A 32 -10.19 13.51 3.27
C ASN A 32 -10.19 14.74 2.36
N VAL A 33 -9.55 14.65 1.19
CA VAL A 33 -9.42 15.78 0.26
C VAL A 33 -10.10 15.49 -1.07
N PHE A 34 -9.95 14.27 -1.58
CA PHE A 34 -10.39 13.93 -2.93
C PHE A 34 -11.65 13.08 -2.97
N TYR A 35 -12.01 12.38 -1.89
CA TYR A 35 -13.06 11.36 -1.93
C TYR A 35 -12.81 10.42 -3.12
N GLN A 36 -13.77 10.29 -4.04
CA GLN A 36 -13.65 9.49 -5.27
C GLN A 36 -13.08 10.27 -6.47
N ASP A 37 -12.91 11.60 -6.38
CA ASP A 37 -12.34 12.43 -7.45
C ASP A 37 -10.80 12.38 -7.43
N ILE A 38 -10.26 11.20 -7.73
CA ILE A 38 -8.82 10.92 -7.80
C ILE A 38 -8.35 10.78 -9.25
N SER A 39 -7.06 11.04 -9.49
CA SER A 39 -6.39 10.78 -10.77
C SER A 39 -4.90 10.54 -10.54
N GLU A 40 -4.20 9.93 -11.50
CA GLU A 40 -2.75 9.76 -11.44
C GLU A 40 -2.03 11.09 -11.17
N ALA A 41 -2.45 12.16 -11.85
CA ALA A 41 -1.87 13.49 -11.68
C ALA A 41 -2.01 14.03 -10.24
N LYS A 42 -3.20 13.88 -9.63
CA LYS A 42 -3.44 14.31 -8.24
C LYS A 42 -2.59 13.51 -7.25
N ILE A 43 -2.50 12.19 -7.43
CA ILE A 43 -1.72 11.32 -6.56
C ILE A 43 -0.22 11.60 -6.69
N LYS A 44 0.30 11.79 -7.90
CA LYS A 44 1.69 12.18 -8.13
C LYS A 44 2.01 13.55 -7.52
N ALA A 45 1.14 14.55 -7.73
CA ALA A 45 1.30 15.87 -7.13
C ALA A 45 1.35 15.81 -5.59
N GLN A 46 0.56 14.92 -4.97
CA GLN A 46 0.61 14.72 -3.52
C GLN A 46 1.91 14.06 -3.06
N ALA A 47 2.44 13.10 -3.83
CA ALA A 47 3.75 12.51 -3.55
C ALA A 47 4.86 13.57 -3.63
N ASP A 48 4.84 14.42 -4.66
CA ASP A 48 5.78 15.54 -4.81
C ASP A 48 5.66 16.55 -3.66
N ALA A 49 4.43 16.80 -3.19
CA ALA A 49 4.18 17.66 -2.03
C ALA A 49 4.75 17.07 -0.73
N LEU A 50 4.65 15.74 -0.51
CA LEU A 50 5.28 15.10 0.66
C LEU A 50 6.80 15.28 0.66
N VAL A 51 7.44 15.20 -0.51
CA VAL A 51 8.89 15.40 -0.64
C VAL A 51 9.26 16.87 -0.46
N SER A 52 8.67 17.76 -1.26
CA SER A 52 9.03 19.18 -1.27
C SER A 52 8.72 19.92 0.03
N SER A 53 7.75 19.44 0.83
CA SER A 53 7.45 20.00 2.16
C SER A 53 8.37 19.49 3.27
N GLY A 54 9.21 18.48 3.02
CA GLY A 54 10.04 17.83 4.05
C GLY A 54 9.30 16.80 4.90
N LEU A 55 8.01 16.55 4.67
CA LEU A 55 7.25 15.51 5.39
C LEU A 55 7.80 14.10 5.11
N ALA A 56 8.24 13.87 3.88
CA ALA A 56 8.92 12.65 3.48
C ALA A 56 10.31 12.51 4.11
N GLU A 57 10.92 13.55 4.68
CA GLU A 57 12.11 13.41 5.52
C GLU A 57 11.68 13.11 6.96
N ALA A 58 10.67 13.82 7.47
CA ALA A 58 10.17 13.75 8.84
C ALA A 58 9.53 12.41 9.25
N GLY A 59 9.06 11.59 8.32
CA GLY A 59 8.54 10.25 8.65
C GLY A 59 7.38 9.78 7.76
N TYR A 60 6.77 10.66 6.99
CA TYR A 60 5.59 10.37 6.18
C TYR A 60 5.98 9.62 4.91
N ARG A 61 6.07 8.29 5.00
CA ARG A 61 6.55 7.41 3.92
C ARG A 61 5.43 6.71 3.16
N TYR A 62 4.21 6.72 3.67
CA TYR A 62 3.08 6.03 3.07
C TYR A 62 2.15 7.00 2.34
N LEU A 63 1.74 6.61 1.14
CA LEU A 63 0.71 7.29 0.37
C LEU A 63 -0.40 6.26 0.10
N ASN A 64 -1.54 6.44 0.75
CA ASN A 64 -2.70 5.57 0.64
C ASN A 64 -3.68 6.13 -0.39
N ILE A 65 -3.92 5.37 -1.46
CA ILE A 65 -4.98 5.65 -2.42
C ILE A 65 -6.24 4.96 -1.91
N ASP A 66 -7.18 5.76 -1.44
CA ASP A 66 -8.48 5.30 -0.93
C ASP A 66 -9.45 5.01 -2.10
N ASP A 67 -10.75 4.87 -1.82
CA ASP A 67 -11.76 4.54 -2.83
C ASP A 67 -11.78 5.51 -4.04
N GLY A 68 -12.23 5.02 -5.20
CA GLY A 68 -12.30 5.76 -6.47
C GLY A 68 -11.30 5.34 -7.54
N PHE A 69 -10.35 4.45 -7.25
CA PHE A 69 -9.33 3.99 -8.22
C PHE A 69 -9.79 2.85 -9.13
N TRP A 70 -10.96 2.25 -8.87
CA TRP A 70 -11.48 1.11 -9.63
C TRP A 70 -13.01 1.22 -9.76
N ASN A 71 -13.62 0.42 -10.66
CA ASN A 71 -15.09 0.40 -10.83
C ASN A 71 -15.74 -0.97 -10.77
N ASN A 72 -15.13 -2.00 -11.38
CA ASN A 72 -15.73 -3.34 -11.52
C ASN A 72 -14.65 -4.38 -11.84
N ARG A 73 -15.07 -5.64 -12.07
CA ARG A 73 -14.18 -6.74 -12.45
C ARG A 73 -14.11 -6.97 -13.97
N ALA A 74 -12.96 -7.42 -14.44
CA ALA A 74 -12.77 -7.95 -15.79
C ALA A 74 -13.33 -9.38 -15.91
N PRO A 75 -13.47 -9.93 -17.13
CA PRO A 75 -14.01 -11.29 -17.33
C PRO A 75 -13.21 -12.40 -16.61
N ASP A 76 -11.92 -12.16 -16.34
CA ASP A 76 -11.05 -13.05 -15.57
C ASP A 76 -11.14 -12.86 -14.04
N GLY A 77 -11.99 -11.94 -13.58
CA GLY A 77 -12.20 -11.61 -12.18
C GLY A 77 -11.24 -10.55 -11.61
N SER A 78 -10.25 -10.07 -12.37
CA SER A 78 -9.34 -9.00 -11.93
C SER A 78 -10.05 -7.65 -11.78
N LEU A 79 -9.49 -6.72 -10.99
CA LEU A 79 -10.05 -5.38 -10.84
C LEU A 79 -9.77 -4.53 -12.10
N LYS A 80 -10.78 -3.81 -12.59
CA LYS A 80 -10.61 -2.76 -13.60
C LYS A 80 -10.28 -1.45 -12.91
N ILE A 81 -9.02 -1.03 -13.05
CA ILE A 81 -8.51 0.25 -12.57
C ILE A 81 -9.00 1.36 -13.49
N ASN A 82 -9.46 2.47 -12.92
CA ASN A 82 -9.86 3.64 -13.68
C ASN A 82 -8.61 4.22 -14.37
N PRO A 83 -8.67 4.53 -15.68
CA PRO A 83 -7.54 5.09 -16.41
C PRO A 83 -7.17 6.49 -15.92
#